data_AF-A0AAE4VKT2-F1
#
_entry.id   AF-A0AAE4VKT2-F1
#
_cell.length_a   1.000
_cell.length_b   1.000
_cell.length_c   1.000
_cell.angle_alpha   90.00
_cell.angle_beta   90.00
_cell.angle_gamma   90.00
#
_symmetry.space_group_name_H-M   'P 1'
#
loop_
_entity.id
_entity.type
_entity.pdbx_description
1 polymer ?
#
loop_
_entity_poly.entity_id
_entity_poly.type
_entity_poly.pdbx_seq_one_letter_code
_entity_poly.pdbx_strand_id
1 'polypeptide(L)'
;MKIYKENNINNNFDIKNDIQVKKEDYKYHSNKNYKVDYLLSHNNISNSDNFLKILFPEDISCGSSSSIEYSTSVSQGVGGHEQRNINWCIPKMKFTIPPSIRDYNKLSEIISLFRIAKGRAFCFLFKDWGDYTVKNQIIGYGDGNKKSFMLFKEYILNKFKEIRLINKPRIDSCKIFIDDKLCSSKLYTIDNDNGIITFSIPPSFKQQISFSCFFDILVRFDMDYLNYTVEGSNIYEIGEIKLIEVKWSRYIFSKTDF
;
A
#
# COMPACT_ATOMS: atom_id res chain seq x y z
N MET A 1 56.43 -5.16 22.54
CA MET A 1 55.79 -5.35 21.22
C MET A 1 54.81 -6.50 21.36
N LYS A 2 53.50 -6.22 21.46
CA LYS A 2 52.45 -7.24 21.68
C LYS A 2 52.12 -7.89 20.32
N ILE A 3 52.27 -9.20 20.22
CA ILE A 3 51.80 -10.01 19.09
C ILE A 3 50.70 -10.93 19.63
N TYR A 4 49.49 -10.74 19.13
CA TYR A 4 48.33 -11.60 19.40
C TYR A 4 48.46 -12.90 18.57
N LYS A 5 48.22 -14.05 19.20
CA LYS A 5 48.10 -15.36 18.54
C LYS A 5 46.64 -15.57 18.10
N GLU A 6 46.46 -15.93 16.84
CA GLU A 6 45.23 -16.47 16.27
C GLU A 6 44.90 -17.83 16.90
N ASN A 7 43.65 -18.00 17.35
CA ASN A 7 43.09 -19.30 17.69
C ASN A 7 42.00 -19.64 16.66
N ASN A 8 42.34 -20.56 15.76
CA ASN A 8 41.42 -21.25 14.87
C ASN A 8 40.35 -21.99 15.67
N ILE A 9 39.07 -21.68 15.45
CA ILE A 9 37.94 -22.53 15.83
C ILE A 9 37.24 -22.95 14.55
N ASN A 10 37.48 -24.21 14.18
CA ASN A 10 36.77 -24.92 13.11
C ASN A 10 35.31 -25.17 13.53
N ASN A 11 34.35 -24.50 12.89
CA ASN A 11 32.93 -24.85 13.01
C ASN A 11 32.52 -25.77 11.86
N ASN A 12 32.72 -27.08 12.04
CA ASN A 12 32.04 -28.11 11.26
C ASN A 12 30.66 -28.36 11.90
N PHE A 13 29.58 -27.91 11.26
CA PHE A 13 28.22 -28.36 11.60
C PHE A 13 27.91 -29.63 10.81
N ASP A 14 27.88 -30.77 11.50
CA ASP A 14 27.57 -32.09 10.94
C ASP A 14 26.06 -32.38 11.09
N ILE A 15 25.34 -32.40 9.97
CA ILE A 15 23.86 -32.33 9.89
C ILE A 15 23.17 -33.64 10.33
N LYS A 16 23.90 -34.68 10.77
CA LYS A 16 23.33 -36.00 11.10
C LYS A 16 23.23 -36.37 12.58
N ASN A 17 23.81 -35.62 13.52
CA ASN A 17 23.87 -36.02 14.93
C ASN A 17 23.02 -35.20 15.91
N ASP A 18 22.36 -34.12 15.51
CA ASP A 18 21.53 -33.30 16.41
C ASP A 18 20.03 -33.68 16.43
N ILE A 19 19.66 -34.80 15.80
CA ILE A 19 18.29 -35.33 15.85
C ILE A 19 18.23 -36.53 16.79
N GLN A 20 18.27 -36.26 18.10
CA GLN A 20 17.65 -37.13 19.10
C GLN A 20 16.83 -36.30 20.07
N VAL A 21 15.63 -35.92 19.62
CA VAL A 21 14.61 -35.38 20.53
C VAL A 21 13.96 -36.55 21.26
N LYS A 22 14.22 -36.63 22.57
CA LYS A 22 13.51 -37.54 23.49
C LYS A 22 12.00 -37.24 23.44
N LYS A 23 11.20 -38.26 23.16
CA LYS A 23 9.75 -38.24 23.34
C LYS A 23 9.46 -38.24 24.83
N GLU A 24 9.34 -37.07 25.45
CA GLU A 24 8.69 -36.77 26.74
C GLU A 24 9.23 -35.41 27.20
N ASP A 25 8.48 -34.32 26.92
CA ASP A 25 8.44 -33.04 27.68
C ASP A 25 7.86 -31.87 26.86
N TYR A 26 6.68 -32.07 26.25
CA TYR A 26 5.86 -30.94 25.78
C TYR A 26 4.58 -30.86 26.62
N LYS A 27 4.70 -30.37 27.86
CA LYS A 27 3.57 -29.74 28.56
C LYS A 27 3.58 -28.26 28.20
N TYR A 28 2.85 -27.89 27.14
CA TYR A 28 2.55 -26.49 26.88
C TYR A 28 1.52 -26.00 27.91
N HIS A 29 1.98 -25.16 28.83
CA HIS A 29 1.11 -24.29 29.59
C HIS A 29 0.42 -23.32 28.63
N SER A 30 -0.88 -23.51 28.40
CA SER A 30 -1.72 -22.55 27.71
C SER A 30 -1.88 -21.31 28.59
N ASN A 31 -1.25 -20.20 28.20
CA ASN A 31 -1.62 -18.89 28.75
C ASN A 31 -1.69 -17.84 27.64
N LYS A 32 -2.95 -17.47 27.34
CA LYS A 32 -3.46 -16.21 26.78
C LYS A 32 -3.04 -15.79 25.35
N ASN A 33 -4.00 -16.04 24.45
CA ASN A 33 -4.48 -15.14 23.38
C ASN A 33 -3.55 -14.78 22.20
N TYR A 34 -3.09 -15.78 21.45
CA TYR A 34 -2.90 -15.63 20.01
C TYR A 34 -3.89 -16.53 19.28
N LYS A 35 -5.02 -15.94 18.88
CA LYS A 35 -6.01 -16.64 18.06
C LYS A 35 -5.46 -16.66 16.63
N VAL A 36 -4.76 -17.73 16.28
CA VAL A 36 -4.33 -17.99 14.91
C VAL A 36 -5.55 -18.51 14.16
N ASP A 37 -6.39 -17.59 13.66
CA ASP A 37 -7.58 -17.94 12.89
C ASP A 37 -7.16 -18.52 11.52
N TYR A 38 -6.91 -19.84 11.48
CA TYR A 38 -6.95 -20.62 10.25
C TYR A 38 -8.41 -20.75 9.82
N LEU A 39 -8.90 -19.82 9.01
CA LEU A 39 -10.18 -19.96 8.30
C LEU A 39 -9.90 -20.08 6.80
N LEU A 40 -9.73 -21.31 6.33
CA LEU A 40 -10.00 -21.69 4.93
C LEU A 40 -11.44 -22.22 4.88
N SER A 41 -12.41 -21.33 4.70
CA SER A 41 -13.75 -21.69 4.30
C SER A 41 -14.06 -21.01 2.97
N HIS A 42 -14.33 -21.82 1.94
CA HIS A 42 -14.81 -21.37 0.64
C HIS A 42 -16.05 -20.49 0.82
N ASN A 43 -15.93 -19.20 0.55
CA ASN A 43 -17.03 -18.26 0.36
C ASN A 43 -16.48 -17.11 -0.49
N ASN A 44 -17.28 -16.53 -1.38
CA ASN A 44 -16.88 -15.37 -2.19
C ASN A 44 -16.47 -14.22 -1.26
N ILE A 45 -15.16 -14.10 -1.03
CA ILE A 45 -14.57 -13.10 -0.14
C ILE A 45 -14.77 -11.72 -0.78
N SER A 46 -15.39 -10.81 -0.04
CA SER A 46 -15.52 -9.43 -0.50
C SER A 46 -14.13 -8.79 -0.59
N ASN A 47 -13.90 -7.88 -1.55
CA ASN A 47 -12.60 -7.20 -1.69
C ASN A 47 -12.11 -6.52 -0.38
N SER A 48 -13.00 -6.25 0.58
CA SER A 48 -12.68 -5.73 1.90
C SER A 48 -12.08 -6.75 2.88
N ASP A 49 -12.39 -8.04 2.77
CA ASP A 49 -11.86 -9.03 3.73
C ASP A 49 -10.44 -9.49 3.36
N ASN A 50 -10.02 -9.21 2.12
CA ASN A 50 -8.65 -9.45 1.64
C ASN A 50 -7.70 -8.28 1.90
N PHE A 51 -7.96 -7.46 2.93
CA PHE A 51 -7.11 -6.31 3.29
C PHE A 51 -6.32 -6.55 4.57
N LEU A 52 -5.00 -6.47 4.47
CA LEU A 52 -4.06 -6.47 5.57
C LEU A 52 -3.72 -5.02 5.93
N LYS A 53 -3.96 -4.64 7.19
CA LYS A 53 -3.54 -3.34 7.76
C LYS A 53 -2.03 -3.32 8.04
N ILE A 54 -1.24 -3.67 7.03
CA ILE A 54 0.21 -3.72 7.04
C ILE A 54 0.71 -2.72 6.01
N LEU A 55 1.77 -2.00 6.36
CA LEU A 55 2.48 -1.12 5.44
C LEU A 55 3.71 -1.88 4.90
N PHE A 56 3.87 -1.87 3.58
CA PHE A 56 5.10 -2.36 2.95
C PHE A 56 6.30 -1.55 3.45
N PRO A 57 7.45 -2.19 3.78
CA PRO A 57 8.60 -1.50 4.35
C PRO A 57 9.02 -0.26 3.54
N GLU A 58 8.96 0.92 4.17
CA GLU A 58 9.12 2.21 3.48
C GLU A 58 10.54 2.43 2.94
N ASP A 59 11.53 1.89 3.63
CA ASP A 59 12.94 1.92 3.24
C ASP A 59 13.22 1.07 2.00
N ILE A 60 12.40 0.02 1.76
CA ILE A 60 12.45 -0.81 0.57
C ILE A 60 11.62 -0.18 -0.56
N SER A 61 10.46 0.41 -0.25
CA SER A 61 9.67 1.13 -1.26
C SER A 61 10.42 2.35 -1.81
N CYS A 62 11.34 2.93 -1.02
CA CYS A 62 12.26 3.95 -1.48
C CYS A 62 13.26 3.35 -2.47
N GLY A 63 13.02 3.55 -3.77
CA GLY A 63 13.81 2.95 -4.84
C GLY A 63 12.99 2.04 -5.77
N SER A 64 11.70 1.83 -5.49
CA SER A 64 10.80 1.20 -6.45
C SER A 64 10.59 2.09 -7.67
N SER A 65 10.39 1.49 -8.84
CA SER A 65 9.84 2.19 -10.00
C SER A 65 8.31 2.13 -9.98
N SER A 66 7.68 3.23 -10.38
CA SER A 66 6.22 3.37 -10.45
C SER A 66 5.79 3.48 -11.92
N SER A 67 4.71 2.79 -12.30
CA SER A 67 4.10 2.83 -13.64
C SER A 67 2.61 3.10 -13.53
N ILE A 68 2.07 3.91 -14.45
CA ILE A 68 0.67 4.30 -14.52
C ILE A 68 0.07 3.69 -15.79
N GLU A 69 -0.91 2.79 -15.66
CA GLU A 69 -1.47 2.03 -16.77
C GLU A 69 -2.95 2.38 -17.01
N TYR A 70 -3.25 2.76 -18.25
CA TYR A 70 -4.59 2.87 -18.78
C TYR A 70 -4.91 1.67 -19.69
N SER A 71 -6.18 1.32 -19.80
CA SER A 71 -6.65 0.38 -20.82
C SER A 71 -7.37 1.15 -21.91
N THR A 72 -6.79 1.17 -23.11
CA THR A 72 -7.34 1.84 -24.30
C THR A 72 -7.29 0.89 -25.48
N SER A 73 -8.43 0.66 -26.13
CA SER A 73 -8.49 -0.05 -27.40
C SER A 73 -8.31 0.93 -28.55
N VAL A 74 -7.45 0.61 -29.50
CA VAL A 74 -7.18 1.43 -30.68
C VAL A 74 -7.54 0.64 -31.92
N SER A 75 -8.40 1.19 -32.77
CA SER A 75 -8.80 0.60 -34.06
C SER A 75 -8.49 1.54 -35.19
N GLN A 76 -7.84 1.02 -36.24
CA GLN A 76 -7.45 1.79 -37.43
C GLN A 76 -8.32 1.40 -38.62
N GLY A 77 -8.90 2.39 -39.29
CA GLY A 77 -9.65 2.19 -40.53
C GLY A 77 -8.73 2.06 -41.75
N VAL A 78 -9.25 1.52 -42.85
CA VAL A 78 -8.51 1.31 -44.11
C VAL A 78 -7.90 2.60 -44.67
N GLY A 79 -8.53 3.75 -44.40
CA GLY A 79 -8.03 5.08 -44.77
C GLY A 79 -7.09 5.72 -43.74
N GLY A 80 -6.51 4.96 -42.80
CA GLY A 80 -5.55 5.44 -41.80
C GLY A 80 -6.16 6.20 -40.62
N HIS A 81 -7.48 6.37 -40.55
CA HIS A 81 -8.16 7.02 -39.43
C HIS A 81 -8.09 6.15 -38.17
N GLU A 82 -7.83 6.77 -37.02
CA GLU A 82 -7.73 6.10 -35.73
C GLU A 82 -8.93 6.41 -34.85
N GLN A 83 -9.56 5.38 -34.30
CA GLN A 83 -10.54 5.48 -33.23
C GLN A 83 -9.96 4.88 -31.95
N ARG A 84 -10.12 5.62 -30.84
CA ARG A 84 -9.63 5.23 -29.51
C ARG A 84 -10.80 5.08 -28.54
N ASN A 85 -10.88 3.95 -27.86
CA ASN A 85 -11.87 3.69 -26.82
C ASN A 85 -11.17 3.50 -25.47
N ILE A 86 -11.43 4.39 -24.53
CA ILE A 86 -10.90 4.29 -23.16
C ILE A 86 -11.74 3.25 -22.41
N ASN A 87 -11.16 2.08 -22.14
CA ASN A 87 -11.84 1.01 -21.40
C ASN A 87 -11.87 1.30 -19.89
N TRP A 88 -10.81 1.94 -19.36
CA TRP A 88 -10.72 2.36 -17.96
C TRP A 88 -10.42 3.86 -17.86
N CYS A 89 -11.30 4.62 -17.21
CA CYS A 89 -11.08 6.05 -16.98
C CYS A 89 -10.14 6.35 -15.81
N ILE A 90 -9.93 5.38 -14.91
CA ILE A 90 -9.04 5.50 -13.75
C ILE A 90 -7.87 4.56 -13.99
N PRO A 91 -6.61 5.06 -13.95
CA PRO A 91 -5.46 4.22 -14.20
C PRO A 91 -5.20 3.27 -13.02
N LYS A 92 -4.53 2.15 -13.32
CA LYS A 92 -3.95 1.26 -12.31
C LYS A 92 -2.46 1.53 -12.20
N MET A 93 -1.97 1.60 -10.96
CA MET A 93 -0.54 1.70 -10.71
C MET A 93 0.11 0.32 -10.60
N LYS A 94 1.33 0.20 -11.11
CA LYS A 94 2.23 -0.93 -10.90
C LYS A 94 3.52 -0.43 -10.28
N PHE A 95 4.07 -1.22 -9.37
CA PHE A 95 5.32 -0.90 -8.70
C PHE A 95 6.27 -2.07 -8.84
N THR A 96 7.53 -1.78 -9.13
CA THR A 96 8.59 -2.78 -9.25
C THR A 96 9.69 -2.46 -8.27
N ILE A 97 9.98 -3.41 -7.38
CA ILE A 97 11.05 -3.29 -6.41
C ILE A 97 12.25 -4.03 -7.00
N PRO A 98 13.40 -3.36 -7.18
CA PRO A 98 14.57 -3.95 -7.81
C PRO A 98 15.20 -5.05 -6.94
N PRO A 99 15.96 -5.98 -7.56
CA PRO A 99 16.66 -7.05 -6.86
C PRO A 99 17.94 -6.52 -6.17
N SER A 100 17.78 -5.65 -5.18
CA SER A 100 18.91 -4.97 -4.51
C SER A 100 18.97 -5.22 -3.00
N ILE A 101 18.13 -6.13 -2.48
CA ILE A 101 18.00 -6.34 -1.04
C ILE A 101 19.06 -7.33 -0.57
N ARG A 102 20.09 -6.77 0.07
CA ARG A 102 21.24 -7.52 0.62
C ARG A 102 21.23 -7.64 2.14
N ASP A 103 20.19 -7.11 2.80
CA ASP A 103 20.02 -7.15 4.25
C ASP A 103 19.07 -8.29 4.63
N TYR A 104 19.51 -9.16 5.54
CA TYR A 104 18.72 -10.28 6.05
C TYR A 104 17.39 -9.83 6.67
N ASN A 105 17.39 -8.73 7.42
CA ASN A 105 16.19 -8.26 8.10
C ASN A 105 15.12 -7.85 7.07
N LYS A 106 15.53 -7.11 6.05
CA LYS A 106 14.65 -6.70 4.94
C LYS A 106 14.14 -7.90 4.13
N LEU A 107 15.02 -8.88 3.87
CA LEU A 107 14.63 -10.13 3.22
C LEU A 107 13.57 -10.86 4.06
N SER A 108 13.80 -11.01 5.37
CA SER A 108 12.89 -11.68 6.29
C SER A 108 11.53 -10.97 6.38
N GLU A 109 11.51 -9.63 6.41
CA GLU A 109 10.28 -8.83 6.38
C GLU A 109 9.47 -9.08 5.11
N ILE A 110 10.11 -9.12 3.94
CA ILE A 110 9.42 -9.39 2.68
C ILE A 110 8.92 -10.82 2.62
N ILE A 111 9.73 -11.80 3.01
CA ILE A 111 9.30 -13.21 3.05
C ILE A 111 8.08 -13.34 3.96
N SER A 112 8.10 -12.69 5.12
CA SER A 112 6.99 -12.69 6.07
C SER A 112 5.74 -12.06 5.47
N LEU A 113 5.86 -10.87 4.86
CA LEU A 113 4.76 -10.19 4.19
C LEU A 113 4.19 -11.04 3.05
N PHE A 114 5.03 -11.65 2.22
CA PHE A 114 4.61 -12.50 1.10
C PHE A 114 3.82 -13.73 1.59
N ARG A 115 4.25 -14.36 2.68
CA ARG A 115 3.56 -15.51 3.29
C ARG A 115 2.24 -15.11 3.93
N ILE A 116 2.18 -13.98 4.63
CA ILE A 116 0.94 -13.45 5.22
C ILE A 116 -0.04 -13.06 4.11
N ALA A 117 0.45 -12.41 3.05
CA ALA A 117 -0.37 -11.98 1.92
C ALA A 117 -0.83 -13.13 1.01
N LYS A 118 -0.22 -14.32 1.16
CA LYS A 118 -0.46 -15.50 0.32
C LYS A 118 -0.36 -15.17 -1.17
N GLY A 119 0.77 -14.57 -1.58
CA GLY A 119 0.98 -14.14 -2.96
C GLY A 119 -0.02 -13.05 -3.36
N ARG A 120 -0.80 -13.29 -4.42
CA ARG A 120 -1.79 -12.33 -4.94
C ARG A 120 -3.07 -12.20 -4.11
N ALA A 121 -3.27 -13.02 -3.09
CA ALA A 121 -4.58 -13.16 -2.44
C ALA A 121 -5.00 -11.93 -1.60
N PHE A 122 -4.06 -11.35 -0.85
CA PHE A 122 -4.34 -10.20 0.02
C PHE A 122 -3.63 -8.93 -0.45
N CYS A 123 -4.26 -7.80 -0.15
CA CYS A 123 -3.73 -6.47 -0.38
C CYS A 123 -3.26 -5.81 0.92
N PHE A 124 -2.34 -4.86 0.80
CA PHE A 124 -1.70 -4.12 1.90
C PHE A 124 -1.38 -2.70 1.44
N LEU A 125 -0.91 -1.86 2.36
CA LEU A 125 -0.59 -0.47 2.09
C LEU A 125 0.82 -0.33 1.51
N PHE A 126 0.97 0.57 0.55
CA PHE A 126 2.25 0.89 -0.08
C PHE A 126 2.40 2.39 -0.25
N LYS A 127 3.56 2.91 0.15
CA LYS A 127 3.92 4.31 -0.02
C LYS A 127 4.66 4.51 -1.34
N ASP A 128 4.01 5.19 -2.29
CA ASP A 128 4.65 5.65 -3.51
C ASP A 128 5.38 6.97 -3.27
N TRP A 129 6.70 6.90 -3.12
CA TRP A 129 7.54 8.07 -2.85
C TRP A 129 7.46 9.17 -3.94
N GLY A 130 7.04 8.82 -5.17
CA GLY A 130 6.86 9.79 -6.24
C GLY A 130 5.58 10.63 -6.09
N ASP A 131 4.58 10.15 -5.36
CA ASP A 131 3.23 10.75 -5.42
C ASP A 131 2.46 10.82 -4.09
N TYR A 132 3.01 10.32 -2.97
CA TYR A 132 2.35 10.17 -1.67
C TYR A 132 1.82 11.44 -0.97
N THR A 133 1.95 12.63 -1.54
CA THR A 133 1.59 13.89 -0.86
C THR A 133 0.56 14.74 -1.59
N VAL A 134 -0.32 15.38 -0.81
CA VAL A 134 -1.17 16.50 -1.22
C VAL A 134 -0.90 17.70 -0.32
N LYS A 135 -0.83 18.90 -0.90
CA LYS A 135 -0.51 20.15 -0.19
C LYS A 135 -1.54 21.22 -0.52
N ASN A 136 -2.23 21.71 0.50
CA ASN A 136 -3.24 22.75 0.48
C ASN A 136 -4.20 22.70 -0.72
N GLN A 137 -4.70 21.52 -1.06
CA GLN A 137 -5.61 21.35 -2.20
C GLN A 137 -7.05 21.58 -1.77
N ILE A 138 -7.80 22.37 -2.54
CA ILE A 138 -9.23 22.59 -2.35
C ILE A 138 -9.99 21.31 -2.68
N ILE A 139 -10.94 20.94 -1.83
CA ILE A 139 -11.81 19.76 -2.00
C ILE A 139 -13.30 20.11 -2.04
N GLY A 140 -13.64 21.38 -1.80
CA GLY A 140 -15.00 21.86 -1.94
C GLY A 140 -15.24 23.17 -1.22
N TYR A 141 -16.51 23.58 -1.24
CA TYR A 141 -17.01 24.74 -0.53
C TYR A 141 -18.17 24.32 0.37
N GLY A 142 -18.27 24.94 1.54
CA GLY A 142 -19.41 24.78 2.42
C GLY A 142 -20.68 25.32 1.79
N ASP A 143 -21.80 24.66 2.07
CA ASP A 143 -23.15 25.07 1.70
C ASP A 143 -24.05 25.29 2.93
N GLY A 144 -23.50 25.12 4.15
CA GLY A 144 -24.23 25.15 5.41
C GLY A 144 -24.97 23.86 5.77
N ASN A 145 -24.94 22.82 4.93
CA ASN A 145 -25.69 21.57 5.12
C ASN A 145 -24.80 20.32 5.02
N LYS A 146 -23.98 20.21 3.98
CA LYS A 146 -23.09 19.08 3.69
C LYS A 146 -21.94 19.04 4.70
N LYS A 147 -21.79 17.89 5.36
CA LYS A 147 -20.74 17.64 6.34
C LYS A 147 -19.58 16.82 5.80
N SER A 148 -19.81 16.03 4.75
CA SER A 148 -18.86 15.04 4.29
C SER A 148 -18.23 15.43 2.96
N PHE A 149 -16.90 15.38 2.89
CA PHE A 149 -16.11 15.77 1.73
C PHE A 149 -15.11 14.66 1.41
N MET A 150 -15.03 14.28 0.14
CA MET A 150 -14.11 13.25 -0.32
C MET A 150 -12.71 13.83 -0.49
N LEU A 151 -11.70 13.09 -0.05
CA LEU A 151 -10.30 13.39 -0.30
C LEU A 151 -9.91 12.90 -1.69
N PHE A 152 -9.33 13.80 -2.46
CA PHE A 152 -8.79 13.48 -3.76
C PHE A 152 -7.54 14.31 -4.02
N LYS A 153 -6.72 13.86 -4.96
CA LYS A 153 -5.62 14.60 -5.54
C LYS A 153 -5.98 15.02 -6.96
N GLU A 154 -5.77 16.27 -7.29
CA GLU A 154 -5.87 16.77 -8.67
C GLU A 154 -4.48 16.79 -9.31
N TYR A 155 -4.34 16.12 -10.44
CA TYR A 155 -3.21 16.28 -11.35
C TYR A 155 -3.61 17.31 -12.40
N ILE A 156 -2.93 18.46 -12.41
CA ILE A 156 -3.26 19.57 -13.29
C ILE A 156 -2.12 19.76 -14.29
N LEU A 157 -2.47 19.78 -15.58
CA LEU A 157 -1.58 20.19 -16.65
C LEU A 157 -2.33 21.17 -17.56
N ASN A 158 -1.98 22.45 -17.46
CA ASN A 158 -2.69 23.56 -18.12
C ASN A 158 -4.18 23.56 -17.75
N LYS A 159 -5.08 23.46 -18.73
CA LYS A 159 -6.53 23.39 -18.55
C LYS A 159 -7.07 21.98 -18.29
N PHE A 160 -6.20 20.98 -18.36
CA PHE A 160 -6.59 19.58 -18.19
C PHE A 160 -6.35 19.17 -16.74
N LYS A 161 -7.28 18.40 -16.20
CA LYS A 161 -7.16 17.82 -14.88
C LYS A 161 -7.60 16.37 -14.85
N GLU A 162 -6.93 15.59 -14.02
CA GLU A 162 -7.32 14.24 -13.64
C GLU A 162 -7.46 14.18 -12.12
N ILE A 163 -8.47 13.44 -11.64
CA ILE A 163 -8.76 13.29 -10.21
C ILE A 163 -8.40 11.86 -9.79
N ARG A 164 -7.58 11.75 -8.75
CA ARG A 164 -7.34 10.50 -8.03
C ARG A 164 -7.95 10.57 -6.65
N LEU A 165 -8.85 9.65 -6.34
CA LEU A 165 -9.33 9.51 -4.97
C LEU A 165 -8.23 9.03 -4.02
N ILE A 166 -8.30 9.53 -2.79
CA ILE A 166 -7.39 9.16 -1.72
C ILE A 166 -8.14 8.30 -0.72
N ASN A 167 -8.15 6.98 -0.94
CA ASN A 167 -8.91 6.06 -0.09
C ASN A 167 -8.14 5.61 1.16
N LYS A 168 -6.81 5.79 1.20
CA LYS A 168 -5.95 5.44 2.34
C LYS A 168 -5.12 6.64 2.83
N PRO A 169 -5.77 7.71 3.33
CA PRO A 169 -5.05 8.83 3.94
C PRO A 169 -4.36 8.41 5.24
N ARG A 170 -3.16 8.93 5.49
CA ARG A 170 -2.49 8.81 6.79
C ARG A 170 -3.03 9.87 7.74
N ILE A 171 -3.96 9.49 8.61
CA ILE A 171 -4.71 10.39 9.50
C ILE A 171 -3.78 11.38 10.23
N ASP A 172 -2.68 10.90 10.80
CA ASP A 172 -1.75 11.72 11.60
C ASP A 172 -1.04 12.82 10.79
N SER A 173 -1.01 12.67 9.46
CA SER A 173 -0.43 13.66 8.54
C SER A 173 -1.45 14.64 7.96
N CYS A 174 -2.74 14.32 8.08
CA CYS A 174 -3.80 15.09 7.48
C CYS A 174 -4.05 16.40 8.25
N LYS A 175 -4.11 17.51 7.52
CA LYS A 175 -4.46 18.84 8.01
C LYS A 175 -5.57 19.40 7.14
N ILE A 176 -6.66 19.83 7.78
CA ILE A 176 -7.81 20.44 7.11
C ILE A 176 -7.80 21.94 7.37
N PHE A 177 -8.15 22.72 6.35
CA PHE A 177 -8.22 24.17 6.42
C PHE A 177 -9.60 24.65 6.00
N ILE A 178 -10.10 25.67 6.69
CA ILE A 178 -11.33 26.40 6.33
C ILE A 178 -10.93 27.85 6.11
N ASP A 179 -11.16 28.38 4.91
CA ASP A 179 -10.72 29.72 4.48
C ASP A 179 -9.22 29.96 4.81
N ASP A 180 -8.38 28.99 4.39
CA ASP A 180 -6.92 28.94 4.60
C ASP A 180 -6.45 28.90 6.08
N LYS A 181 -7.37 28.76 7.04
CA LYS A 181 -7.04 28.62 8.46
C LYS A 181 -7.11 27.18 8.89
N LEU A 182 -6.10 26.72 9.64
CA LEU A 182 -6.03 25.36 10.17
C LEU A 182 -7.26 25.08 11.04
N CYS A 183 -8.05 24.08 10.64
CA CYS A 183 -9.20 23.60 11.37
C CYS A 183 -8.74 22.67 12.51
N SER A 184 -9.33 22.82 13.69
CA SER A 184 -9.05 21.92 14.81
C SER A 184 -9.45 20.48 14.47
N SER A 185 -8.55 19.52 14.72
CA SER A 185 -8.81 18.09 14.51
C SER A 185 -9.95 17.52 15.37
N LYS A 186 -10.45 18.28 16.35
CA LYS A 186 -11.65 17.91 17.13
C LYS A 186 -12.96 18.17 16.38
N LEU A 187 -12.93 18.96 15.31
CA LEU A 187 -14.12 19.40 14.57
C LEU A 187 -14.45 18.51 13.37
N TYR A 188 -13.58 17.55 13.04
CA TYR A 188 -13.80 16.62 11.95
C TYR A 188 -13.24 15.24 12.26
N THR A 189 -13.74 14.23 11.57
CA THR A 189 -13.18 12.87 11.54
C THR A 189 -12.73 12.55 10.12
N ILE A 190 -11.74 11.67 9.96
CA ILE A 190 -11.29 11.17 8.66
C ILE A 190 -11.47 9.66 8.63
N ASP A 191 -12.21 9.18 7.64
CA ASP A 191 -12.30 7.77 7.30
C ASP A 191 -11.06 7.37 6.48
N ASN A 192 -10.17 6.56 7.06
CA ASN A 192 -8.95 6.11 6.41
C ASN A 192 -9.13 4.88 5.50
N ASP A 193 -10.36 4.37 5.36
CA ASP A 193 -10.70 3.30 4.43
C ASP A 193 -11.40 3.84 3.17
N ASN A 194 -12.08 4.98 3.27
CA ASN A 194 -12.81 5.60 2.16
C ASN A 194 -12.34 7.01 1.78
N GLY A 195 -11.45 7.63 2.56
CA GLY A 195 -10.96 8.96 2.24
C GLY A 195 -11.98 10.08 2.47
N ILE A 196 -12.88 9.93 3.44
CA ILE A 196 -13.95 10.91 3.66
C ILE A 196 -13.66 11.70 4.94
N ILE A 197 -13.58 13.03 4.81
CA ILE A 197 -13.64 13.92 5.96
C ILE A 197 -15.10 14.17 6.30
N THR A 198 -15.46 14.09 7.58
CA THR A 198 -16.80 14.47 8.06
C THR A 198 -16.68 15.50 9.17
N PHE A 199 -17.23 16.70 8.95
CA PHE A 199 -17.27 17.76 9.95
C PHE A 199 -18.39 17.54 10.97
N SER A 200 -18.14 17.94 12.22
CA SER A 200 -19.14 17.90 13.29
C SER A 200 -20.30 18.89 13.02
N ILE A 201 -19.94 20.05 12.47
CA ILE A 201 -20.84 21.14 12.05
C ILE A 201 -20.57 21.39 10.57
N PRO A 202 -21.61 21.52 9.72
CA PRO A 202 -21.37 21.76 8.30
C PRO A 202 -20.62 23.09 8.10
N PRO A 203 -19.60 23.13 7.24
CA PRO A 203 -18.95 24.39 6.88
C PRO A 203 -19.97 25.38 6.29
N SER A 204 -19.87 26.65 6.67
CA SER A 204 -20.82 27.69 6.27
C SER A 204 -20.77 27.92 4.75
N PHE A 205 -21.84 28.51 4.22
CA PHE A 205 -21.95 28.82 2.80
C PHE A 205 -20.72 29.57 2.27
N LYS A 206 -20.16 29.07 1.16
CA LYS A 206 -18.95 29.57 0.47
C LYS A 206 -17.62 29.45 1.22
N GLN A 207 -17.58 28.84 2.41
CA GLN A 207 -16.30 28.61 3.07
C GLN A 207 -15.47 27.60 2.28
N GLN A 208 -14.25 27.99 1.90
CA GLN A 208 -13.34 27.13 1.17
C GLN A 208 -12.80 26.04 2.09
N ILE A 209 -12.86 24.79 1.64
CA ILE A 209 -12.32 23.64 2.36
C ILE A 209 -11.13 23.12 1.57
N SER A 210 -9.96 23.10 2.20
CA SER A 210 -8.75 22.51 1.63
C SER A 210 -8.07 21.56 2.60
N PHE A 211 -7.15 20.74 2.09
CA PHE A 211 -6.40 19.79 2.90
C PHE A 211 -4.95 19.62 2.45
N SER A 212 -4.12 19.15 3.38
CA SER A 212 -2.80 18.58 3.10
C SER A 212 -2.73 17.22 3.78
N CYS A 213 -2.20 16.19 3.12
CA CYS A 213 -2.06 14.87 3.73
C CYS A 213 -1.03 14.02 3.00
N PHE A 214 -0.46 13.04 3.70
CA PHE A 214 0.18 11.89 3.09
C PHE A 214 -0.84 10.78 2.89
N PHE A 215 -0.65 9.97 1.85
CA PHE A 215 -1.52 8.84 1.59
C PHE A 215 -0.74 7.64 1.09
N ASP A 216 -1.30 6.46 1.35
CA ASP A 216 -0.81 5.19 0.86
C ASP A 216 -1.69 4.68 -0.28
N ILE A 217 -1.18 3.70 -1.01
CA ILE A 217 -1.86 3.03 -2.10
C ILE A 217 -2.14 1.60 -1.67
N LEU A 218 -3.35 1.13 -1.94
CA LEU A 218 -3.69 -0.26 -1.71
C LEU A 218 -3.14 -1.11 -2.85
N VAL A 219 -2.21 -2.00 -2.54
CA VAL A 219 -1.55 -2.87 -3.53
C VAL A 219 -1.62 -4.32 -3.09
N ARG A 220 -1.42 -5.24 -4.02
CA ARG A 220 -1.10 -6.64 -3.74
C ARG A 220 0.16 -7.03 -4.49
N PHE A 221 0.76 -8.16 -4.14
CA PHE A 221 1.74 -8.79 -5.03
C PHE A 221 1.08 -9.09 -6.38
N ASP A 222 1.86 -8.97 -7.45
CA ASP A 222 1.48 -9.40 -8.80
C ASP A 222 2.13 -10.74 -9.18
N MET A 223 2.45 -11.54 -8.16
CA MET A 223 3.13 -12.83 -8.26
C MET A 223 2.68 -13.77 -7.15
N ASP A 224 2.67 -15.07 -7.45
CA ASP A 224 2.30 -16.16 -6.53
C ASP A 224 3.51 -17.02 -6.10
N TYR A 225 4.70 -16.68 -6.57
CA TYR A 225 5.96 -17.24 -6.10
C TYR A 225 6.93 -16.10 -5.80
N LEU A 226 7.78 -16.30 -4.79
CA LEU A 226 8.85 -15.38 -4.42
C LEU A 226 10.16 -16.16 -4.46
N ASN A 227 11.06 -15.76 -5.36
CA ASN A 227 12.39 -16.34 -5.45
C ASN A 227 13.36 -15.52 -4.60
N TYR A 228 14.11 -16.20 -3.75
CA TYR A 228 15.24 -15.62 -3.04
C TYR A 228 16.34 -16.67 -2.89
N THR A 229 17.59 -16.22 -2.89
CA THR A 229 18.78 -17.05 -2.75
C THR A 229 19.57 -16.58 -1.55
N VAL A 230 20.16 -17.54 -0.83
CA VAL A 230 21.13 -17.28 0.23
C VAL A 230 22.44 -17.94 -0.18
N GLU A 231 23.42 -17.13 -0.56
CA GLU A 231 24.74 -17.60 -1.00
C GLU A 231 25.78 -17.33 0.09
N GLY A 232 26.51 -18.36 0.54
CA GLY A 232 27.52 -18.22 1.59
C GLY A 232 27.00 -17.56 2.87
N SER A 233 27.90 -16.91 3.61
CA SER A 233 27.55 -16.12 4.80
C SER A 233 27.21 -14.69 4.39
N ASN A 234 25.94 -14.29 4.58
CA ASN A 234 25.42 -12.92 4.44
C ASN A 234 25.25 -12.36 3.02
N ILE A 235 25.19 -13.20 1.97
CA ILE A 235 24.76 -12.74 0.64
C ILE A 235 23.32 -13.18 0.44
N TYR A 236 22.45 -12.19 0.37
CA TYR A 236 21.02 -12.35 0.16
C TYR A 236 20.67 -11.71 -1.17
N GLU A 237 19.94 -12.45 -1.99
CA GLU A 237 19.38 -11.93 -3.22
C GLU A 237 17.90 -12.27 -3.25
N ILE A 238 17.08 -11.28 -3.60
CA ILE A 238 15.67 -11.46 -3.86
C ILE A 238 15.42 -11.13 -5.32
N GLY A 239 14.56 -11.92 -5.97
CA GLY A 239 14.10 -11.59 -7.31
C GLY A 239 13.34 -10.27 -7.33
N GLU A 240 13.15 -9.75 -8.54
CA GLU A 240 12.28 -8.59 -8.77
C GLU A 240 10.88 -8.84 -8.17
N ILE A 241 10.40 -7.89 -7.36
CA ILE A 241 9.05 -7.96 -6.76
C ILE A 241 8.15 -7.00 -7.52
N LYS A 242 7.01 -7.50 -7.99
CA LYS A 242 5.99 -6.71 -8.67
C LYS A 242 4.78 -6.56 -7.78
N LEU A 243 4.32 -5.33 -7.63
CA LEU A 243 3.09 -4.97 -6.95
C LEU A 243 2.15 -4.32 -7.95
N ILE A 244 0.85 -4.51 -7.74
CA ILE A 244 -0.19 -3.87 -8.53
C ILE A 244 -1.27 -3.29 -7.63
N GLU A 245 -1.71 -2.09 -7.97
CA GLU A 245 -2.78 -1.41 -7.27
C GLU A 245 -4.10 -2.18 -7.37
N VAL A 246 -4.79 -2.28 -6.24
CA VAL A 246 -6.13 -2.84 -6.14
C VAL A 246 -7.13 -1.71 -6.09
N LYS A 247 -8.07 -1.70 -7.05
CA LYS A 247 -9.20 -0.77 -7.05
C LYS A 247 -10.42 -1.48 -6.46
N TRP A 248 -10.99 -0.92 -5.40
CA TRP A 248 -12.28 -1.39 -4.88
C TRP A 248 -13.41 -0.74 -5.68
N SER A 249 -14.37 -1.55 -6.13
CA SER A 249 -15.54 -1.13 -6.92
C SER A 249 -16.57 -0.30 -6.13
N ARG A 250 -16.20 0.26 -4.98
CA ARG A 250 -17.17 0.84 -4.03
C ARG A 250 -17.65 2.24 -4.38
N TYR A 251 -17.01 2.94 -5.32
CA TYR A 251 -17.46 4.25 -5.79
C TYR A 251 -17.33 4.34 -7.32
N ILE A 252 -18.46 4.17 -8.01
CA ILE A 252 -18.60 4.56 -9.41
C ILE A 252 -19.08 6.01 -9.37
N PHE A 253 -18.23 6.97 -9.76
CA PHE A 253 -18.70 8.34 -9.93
C PHE A 253 -19.61 8.43 -11.13
N SER A 254 -20.70 9.18 -10.94
CA SER A 254 -21.51 9.67 -12.05
C SER A 254 -20.90 10.98 -12.55
N LYS A 255 -21.13 11.30 -13.83
CA LYS A 255 -20.59 12.50 -14.49
C LYS A 255 -21.06 13.83 -13.85
N THR A 256 -21.99 13.77 -12.90
CA THR A 256 -22.60 14.90 -12.18
C THR A 256 -21.94 15.22 -10.84
N ASP A 257 -20.92 14.46 -10.42
CA ASP A 257 -20.30 14.62 -9.10
C ASP A 257 -19.13 15.64 -9.05
N PHE A 258 -18.84 16.35 -10.16
CA PHE A 258 -17.80 17.36 -10.28
C PHE A 258 -18.24 18.58 -11.11
#